data_AF-A0A9X4RJ75-F1
#
_entry.id   AF-A0A9X4RJ75-F1
#
_cell.length_a   1.000
_cell.length_b   1.000
_cell.length_c   1.000
_cell.angle_alpha   90.00
_cell.angle_beta   90.00
_cell.angle_gamma   90.00
#
_symmetry.space_group_name_H-M   'P 1'
#
loop_
_entity.id
_entity.type
_entity.pdbx_description
1 polymer ?
#
loop_
_entity_poly.entity_id
_entity_poly.type
_entity_poly.pdbx_seq_one_letter_code
_entity_poly.pdbx_strand_id
1 'polypeptide(L)'
;MLIGYARVSTAEQNPDHQVDALARAGVSVENIHVDHASGAKSSRPQLDLVLALLREGDQLVITRLDRLGRSVLHLITLGAQLREKGVGLRVLEQGIDTATAEGRAMFGMLSVLAELQPEITVANTRDGLAAARARGRKGGRPPKLTGDQITLAQRLYDAGEHTVAQIADLIGVRRTTLYGHLNKSSTKAVAAQDSTPAPAATDTCNSDHSPVPARSARTCPTCGYEPTTRSEAAHQRADLAVTWLEPDPAHTGQIASAFHCRRCEPAGPIRDIACAFCGDGPILAGIPEGTASSELPAPVTNWLTDAGWQTTPTLLCPDHA
;
A
#
# COMPACT_ATOMS: atom_id res chain seq x y z
N MET A 1 -35.56 -6.18 -16.95
CA MET A 1 -34.86 -7.28 -17.64
C MET A 1 -34.06 -8.10 -16.63
N LEU A 2 -33.82 -9.39 -16.87
CA LEU A 2 -32.96 -10.22 -15.99
C LEU A 2 -31.56 -10.34 -16.59
N ILE A 3 -30.53 -9.97 -15.81
CA ILE A 3 -29.12 -10.15 -16.19
C ILE A 3 -28.45 -11.08 -15.19
N GLY A 4 -27.77 -12.12 -15.69
CA GLY A 4 -27.11 -13.12 -14.88
C GLY A 4 -25.63 -12.83 -14.71
N TYR A 5 -25.10 -13.02 -13.50
CA TYR A 5 -23.67 -12.96 -13.25
C TYR A 5 -23.16 -14.21 -12.51
N ALA A 6 -22.07 -14.78 -13.02
CA ALA A 6 -21.40 -15.95 -12.45
C ALA A 6 -19.89 -15.71 -12.34
N ARG A 7 -19.26 -16.38 -11.36
CA ARG A 7 -17.81 -16.28 -11.12
C ARG A 7 -17.21 -17.63 -10.77
N VAL A 8 -16.09 -17.98 -11.40
CA VAL A 8 -15.30 -19.18 -11.06
C VAL A 8 -13.90 -18.80 -10.59
N SER A 9 -13.39 -19.54 -9.60
CA SER A 9 -12.17 -19.20 -8.84
C SER A 9 -10.87 -19.55 -9.59
N THR A 10 -10.99 -20.23 -10.74
CA THR A 10 -9.87 -20.75 -11.58
C THR A 10 -10.39 -20.96 -13.01
N ALA A 11 -9.53 -20.82 -14.02
CA ALA A 11 -9.90 -21.00 -15.42
C ALA A 11 -10.35 -22.44 -15.76
N GLU A 12 -9.91 -23.42 -14.97
CA GLU A 12 -10.23 -24.85 -15.14
C GLU A 12 -11.55 -25.27 -14.46
N GLN A 13 -12.17 -24.39 -13.67
CA GLN A 13 -13.46 -24.69 -13.04
C GLN A 13 -14.60 -24.45 -14.02
N ASN A 14 -15.40 -25.49 -14.22
CA ASN A 14 -16.56 -25.45 -15.09
C ASN A 14 -17.66 -24.52 -14.51
N PRO A 15 -18.05 -23.42 -15.20
CA PRO A 15 -19.14 -22.53 -14.77
C PRO A 15 -20.54 -23.10 -15.03
N ASP A 16 -20.69 -24.21 -15.74
CA ASP A 16 -21.97 -24.76 -16.23
C ASP A 16 -23.02 -24.88 -15.13
N HIS A 17 -22.66 -25.34 -13.93
CA HIS A 17 -23.63 -25.42 -12.83
C HIS A 17 -24.26 -24.05 -12.49
N GLN A 18 -23.47 -22.97 -12.55
CA GLN A 18 -23.98 -21.62 -12.31
C GLN A 18 -24.81 -21.10 -13.48
N VAL A 19 -24.34 -21.34 -14.71
CA VAL A 19 -25.06 -20.95 -15.93
C VAL A 19 -26.42 -21.65 -15.99
N ASP A 20 -26.46 -22.96 -15.74
CA ASP A 20 -27.68 -23.75 -15.69
C ASP A 20 -28.64 -23.27 -14.61
N ALA A 21 -28.13 -22.90 -13.44
CA ALA A 21 -28.95 -22.33 -12.37
C ALA A 21 -29.57 -20.98 -12.76
N LEU A 22 -28.79 -20.12 -13.43
CA LEU A 22 -29.27 -18.82 -13.93
C LEU A 22 -30.29 -18.99 -15.06
N ALA A 23 -30.04 -19.91 -15.99
CA ALA A 23 -30.96 -20.24 -17.08
C ALA A 23 -32.29 -20.79 -16.54
N ARG A 24 -32.25 -21.71 -15.55
CA ARG A 24 -33.45 -22.20 -14.85
C ARG A 24 -34.20 -21.10 -14.12
N ALA A 25 -33.52 -20.03 -13.69
CA ALA A 25 -34.14 -18.89 -13.05
C ALA A 25 -34.79 -17.90 -14.04
N GLY A 26 -34.73 -18.18 -15.34
CA GLY A 26 -35.34 -17.36 -16.40
C GLY A 26 -34.43 -16.30 -17.00
N VAL A 27 -33.12 -16.34 -16.71
CA VAL A 27 -32.15 -15.46 -17.37
C VAL A 27 -31.84 -15.98 -18.77
N SER A 28 -31.99 -15.14 -19.80
CA SER A 28 -31.58 -15.50 -21.17
C SER A 28 -30.08 -15.78 -21.24
N VAL A 29 -29.68 -16.79 -22.00
CA VAL A 29 -28.27 -17.22 -22.10
C VAL A 29 -27.38 -16.07 -22.61
N GLU A 30 -27.88 -15.22 -23.52
CA GLU A 30 -27.15 -14.05 -24.00
C GLU A 30 -26.88 -12.98 -22.92
N ASN A 31 -27.63 -12.99 -21.82
CA ASN A 31 -27.52 -12.04 -20.71
C ASN A 31 -26.79 -12.64 -19.49
N ILE A 32 -26.15 -13.81 -19.64
CA ILE A 32 -25.33 -14.44 -18.60
C ILE A 32 -23.87 -14.06 -18.82
N HIS A 33 -23.30 -13.36 -17.85
CA HIS A 33 -21.92 -12.89 -17.87
C HIS A 33 -21.07 -13.66 -16.86
N VAL A 34 -19.93 -14.21 -17.30
CA VAL A 34 -19.09 -15.10 -16.48
C VAL A 34 -17.68 -14.53 -16.35
N ASP A 35 -17.25 -14.26 -15.11
CA ASP A 35 -15.85 -13.91 -14.82
C ASP A 35 -15.03 -15.16 -14.44
N HIS A 36 -13.86 -15.28 -15.06
CA HIS A 36 -12.83 -16.24 -14.70
C HIS A 36 -11.72 -15.52 -13.94
N ALA A 37 -11.73 -15.62 -12.61
CA ALA A 37 -10.89 -14.80 -11.76
C ALA A 37 -10.15 -15.67 -10.72
N SER A 38 -8.81 -15.72 -10.82
CA SER A 38 -7.96 -16.33 -9.79
C SER A 38 -7.42 -15.27 -8.83
N GLY A 39 -7.63 -15.48 -7.53
CA GLY A 39 -7.07 -14.64 -6.47
C GLY A 39 -7.92 -13.44 -6.02
N ALA A 40 -7.48 -12.79 -4.93
CA ALA A 40 -8.23 -11.74 -4.23
C ALA A 40 -8.19 -10.34 -4.91
N LYS A 41 -7.31 -10.15 -5.92
CA LYS A 41 -7.09 -8.89 -6.66
C LYS A 41 -7.38 -8.99 -8.17
N SER A 42 -8.06 -10.03 -8.63
CA SER A 42 -8.37 -10.21 -10.05
C SER A 42 -9.36 -9.14 -10.55
N SER A 43 -9.05 -8.53 -11.69
CA SER A 43 -9.99 -7.72 -12.48
C SER A 43 -11.28 -8.51 -12.76
N ARG A 44 -12.44 -7.81 -12.75
CA ARG A 44 -13.79 -8.39 -12.97
C ARG A 44 -14.50 -7.65 -14.12
N PRO A 45 -13.97 -7.76 -15.34
CA PRO A 45 -14.47 -6.98 -16.46
C PRO A 45 -15.94 -7.30 -16.79
N GLN A 46 -16.40 -8.53 -16.54
CA GLN A 46 -17.80 -8.90 -16.80
C GLN A 46 -18.75 -8.33 -15.74
N LEU A 47 -18.35 -8.28 -14.47
CA LEU A 47 -19.16 -7.60 -13.46
C LEU A 47 -19.30 -6.10 -13.76
N ASP A 48 -18.21 -5.44 -14.13
CA ASP A 48 -18.21 -4.02 -14.47
C ASP A 48 -19.11 -3.74 -15.69
N LEU A 49 -19.05 -4.62 -16.71
CA LEU A 49 -19.96 -4.57 -17.85
C LEU A 49 -21.42 -4.72 -17.43
N VAL A 50 -21.74 -5.73 -16.60
CA VAL A 50 -23.11 -5.95 -16.10
C VAL A 50 -23.62 -4.72 -15.34
N LEU A 51 -22.81 -4.13 -14.46
CA LEU A 51 -23.17 -2.94 -13.69
C LEU A 51 -23.40 -1.69 -14.57
N ALA A 52 -22.77 -1.64 -15.75
CA ALA A 52 -22.99 -0.60 -16.76
C ALA A 52 -24.22 -0.87 -17.64
N LEU A 53 -24.56 -2.14 -17.88
CA LEU A 53 -25.74 -2.54 -18.68
C LEU A 53 -27.06 -2.38 -17.92
N LEU A 54 -27.05 -2.57 -16.60
CA LEU A 54 -28.25 -2.53 -15.75
C LEU A 54 -28.91 -1.15 -15.75
N ARG A 55 -30.23 -1.14 -15.95
CA ARG A 55 -31.10 0.05 -15.92
C ARG A 55 -32.14 -0.08 -14.82
N GLU A 56 -32.80 1.03 -14.50
CA GLU A 56 -33.91 1.02 -13.55
C GLU A 56 -34.99 0.00 -13.96
N GLY A 57 -35.45 -0.79 -12.99
CA GLY A 57 -36.41 -1.88 -13.21
C GLY A 57 -35.77 -3.20 -13.68
N ASP A 58 -34.47 -3.25 -13.91
CA ASP A 58 -33.74 -4.51 -14.14
C ASP A 58 -33.47 -5.25 -12.84
N GLN A 59 -33.14 -6.54 -12.97
CA GLN A 59 -32.77 -7.40 -11.85
C GLN A 59 -31.47 -8.13 -12.16
N LEU A 60 -30.49 -7.95 -11.28
CA LEU A 60 -29.25 -8.71 -11.28
C LEU A 60 -29.48 -10.05 -10.58
N VAL A 61 -29.28 -11.15 -11.31
CA VAL A 61 -29.46 -12.51 -10.80
C VAL A 61 -28.10 -13.16 -10.61
N ILE A 62 -27.86 -13.68 -9.41
CA ILE A 62 -26.64 -14.41 -9.05
C ILE A 62 -27.01 -15.72 -8.36
N THR A 63 -26.12 -16.71 -8.44
CA THR A 63 -26.32 -17.98 -7.73
C THR A 63 -26.16 -17.81 -6.23
N ARG A 64 -25.07 -17.15 -5.80
CA ARG A 64 -24.70 -16.96 -4.39
C ARG A 64 -24.01 -15.62 -4.14
N LEU A 65 -24.12 -15.14 -2.90
CA LEU A 65 -23.52 -13.86 -2.46
C LEU A 65 -21.98 -13.81 -2.61
N ASP A 66 -21.27 -14.91 -2.36
CA ASP A 66 -19.81 -14.98 -2.48
C ASP A 66 -19.30 -14.84 -3.93
N ARG A 67 -20.20 -14.97 -4.91
CA ARG A 67 -19.89 -14.79 -6.33
C ARG A 67 -19.88 -13.32 -6.71
N LEU A 68 -20.78 -12.51 -6.13
CA LEU A 68 -20.87 -11.07 -6.37
C LEU A 68 -19.82 -10.27 -5.57
N GLY A 69 -19.62 -10.60 -4.29
CA GLY A 69 -18.76 -9.84 -3.38
C GLY A 69 -17.28 -10.27 -3.37
N ARG A 70 -16.42 -9.43 -2.80
CA ARG A 70 -15.07 -9.82 -2.33
C ARG A 70 -14.96 -9.78 -0.80
N SER A 71 -15.83 -8.98 -0.21
CA SER A 71 -16.06 -8.84 1.21
C SER A 71 -17.54 -8.55 1.40
N VAL A 72 -17.97 -8.62 2.64
CA VAL A 72 -19.33 -8.27 3.02
C VAL A 72 -19.58 -6.80 2.76
N LEU A 73 -18.66 -5.92 3.20
CA LEU A 73 -18.75 -4.49 2.92
C LEU A 73 -18.95 -4.21 1.44
N HIS A 74 -18.23 -4.93 0.56
CA HIS A 74 -18.41 -4.80 -0.88
C HIS A 74 -19.83 -5.15 -1.34
N LEU A 75 -20.43 -6.22 -0.78
CA LEU A 75 -21.82 -6.58 -1.07
C LEU A 75 -22.80 -5.53 -0.61
N ILE A 76 -22.59 -4.95 0.58
CA ILE A 76 -23.43 -3.89 1.14
C ILE A 76 -23.39 -2.66 0.23
N THR A 77 -22.19 -2.21 -0.15
CA THR A 77 -22.00 -1.08 -1.05
C THR A 77 -22.65 -1.34 -2.42
N LEU A 78 -22.42 -2.51 -3.01
CA LEU A 78 -23.06 -2.88 -4.28
C LEU A 78 -24.59 -2.94 -4.16
N GLY A 79 -25.12 -3.53 -3.10
CA GLY A 79 -26.57 -3.59 -2.87
C GLY A 79 -27.18 -2.20 -2.71
N ALA A 80 -26.50 -1.28 -2.02
CA ALA A 80 -26.93 0.11 -1.90
C ALA A 80 -26.92 0.84 -3.26
N GLN A 81 -25.87 0.65 -4.06
CA GLN A 81 -25.76 1.23 -5.42
C GLN A 81 -26.84 0.70 -6.36
N LEU A 82 -27.10 -0.61 -6.34
CA LEU A 82 -28.16 -1.23 -7.14
C LEU A 82 -29.53 -0.65 -6.74
N ARG A 83 -29.79 -0.50 -5.44
CA ARG A 83 -31.02 0.10 -4.94
C ARG A 83 -31.18 1.56 -5.37
N GLU A 84 -30.12 2.36 -5.31
CA GLU A 84 -30.14 3.76 -5.75
C GLU A 84 -30.44 3.88 -7.25
N LYS A 85 -29.97 2.92 -8.05
CA LYS A 85 -30.29 2.79 -9.49
C LYS A 85 -31.68 2.18 -9.77
N GLY A 86 -32.46 1.81 -8.74
CA GLY A 86 -33.74 1.11 -8.90
C GLY A 86 -33.61 -0.29 -9.50
N VAL A 87 -32.45 -0.94 -9.31
CA VAL A 87 -32.14 -2.29 -9.79
C VAL A 87 -32.34 -3.30 -8.66
N GLY A 88 -33.07 -4.38 -8.93
CA GLY A 88 -33.25 -5.49 -8.00
C GLY A 88 -32.03 -6.43 -7.98
N LEU A 89 -31.79 -7.09 -6.85
CA LEU A 89 -30.80 -8.14 -6.68
C LEU A 89 -31.52 -9.43 -6.27
N ARG A 90 -31.31 -10.50 -7.05
CA ARG A 90 -31.84 -11.83 -6.79
C ARG A 90 -30.71 -12.83 -6.58
N VAL A 91 -30.76 -13.54 -5.47
CA VAL A 91 -29.79 -14.57 -5.09
C VAL A 91 -30.50 -15.90 -5.00
N LEU A 92 -30.14 -16.84 -5.87
CA LEU A 92 -30.89 -18.09 -6.05
C LEU A 92 -30.79 -19.04 -4.84
N GLU A 93 -29.59 -19.32 -4.35
CA GLU A 93 -29.41 -20.31 -3.28
C GLU A 93 -29.91 -19.80 -1.92
N GLN A 94 -29.68 -18.53 -1.61
CA GLN A 94 -30.12 -17.92 -0.36
C GLN A 94 -31.59 -17.45 -0.42
N GLY A 95 -32.25 -17.56 -1.57
CA GLY A 95 -33.64 -17.12 -1.74
C GLY A 95 -33.86 -15.63 -1.46
N ILE A 96 -32.83 -14.79 -1.67
CA ILE A 96 -32.91 -13.35 -1.41
C ILE A 96 -33.41 -12.66 -2.67
N ASP A 97 -34.47 -11.87 -2.54
CA ASP A 97 -34.90 -10.96 -3.60
C ASP A 97 -35.12 -9.54 -3.05
N THR A 98 -34.22 -8.61 -3.37
CA THR A 98 -34.32 -7.22 -2.88
C THR A 98 -35.43 -6.39 -3.55
N ALA A 99 -36.12 -6.94 -4.55
CA ALA A 99 -37.38 -6.35 -5.03
C ALA A 99 -38.50 -6.48 -3.97
N THR A 100 -38.43 -7.51 -3.12
CA THR A 100 -39.41 -7.77 -2.04
C THR A 100 -39.03 -7.08 -0.73
N ALA A 101 -40.01 -6.78 0.12
CA ALA A 101 -39.75 -6.21 1.43
C ALA A 101 -39.01 -7.20 2.34
N GLU A 102 -39.38 -8.48 2.32
CA GLU A 102 -38.69 -9.51 3.11
C GLU A 102 -37.24 -9.68 2.66
N GLY A 103 -36.97 -9.73 1.36
CA GLY A 103 -35.61 -9.89 0.85
C GLY A 103 -34.73 -8.67 1.14
N ARG A 104 -35.27 -7.45 1.14
CA ARG A 104 -34.53 -6.26 1.62
C ARG A 104 -34.18 -6.36 3.11
N ALA A 105 -35.12 -6.80 3.95
CA ALA A 105 -34.87 -6.98 5.38
C ALA A 105 -33.80 -8.06 5.64
N MET A 106 -33.89 -9.20 4.94
CA MET A 106 -32.92 -10.28 5.04
C MET A 106 -31.53 -9.84 4.56
N PHE A 107 -31.45 -9.10 3.46
CA PHE A 107 -30.19 -8.52 2.98
C PHE A 107 -29.58 -7.54 3.99
N GLY A 108 -30.39 -6.69 4.61
CA GLY A 108 -29.95 -5.79 5.69
C GLY A 108 -29.44 -6.54 6.93
N MET A 109 -30.12 -7.61 7.35
CA MET A 109 -29.68 -8.43 8.48
C MET A 109 -28.35 -9.15 8.18
N LEU A 110 -28.19 -9.68 6.97
CA LEU A 110 -26.93 -10.28 6.52
C LEU A 110 -25.79 -9.25 6.49
N SER A 111 -26.10 -8.01 6.12
CA SER A 111 -25.16 -6.89 6.16
C SER A 111 -24.61 -6.67 7.57
N VAL A 112 -25.50 -6.55 8.56
CA VAL A 112 -25.14 -6.35 9.98
C VAL A 112 -24.34 -7.53 10.53
N LEU A 113 -24.79 -8.77 10.29
CA LEU A 113 -24.10 -9.96 10.78
C LEU A 113 -22.66 -10.02 10.26
N ALA A 114 -22.48 -9.61 9.01
CA ALA A 114 -21.23 -9.84 8.34
C ALA A 114 -20.26 -8.65 8.47
N GLU A 115 -20.70 -7.52 9.01
CA GLU A 115 -19.87 -6.52 9.70
C GLU A 115 -19.36 -7.02 11.07
N LEU A 116 -20.18 -7.78 11.81
CA LEU A 116 -19.82 -8.30 13.13
C LEU A 116 -18.81 -9.46 13.09
N GLN A 117 -18.90 -10.33 12.08
CA GLN A 117 -18.09 -11.57 12.00
C GLN A 117 -16.55 -11.32 12.01
N PRO A 118 -16.00 -10.34 11.26
CA PRO A 118 -14.58 -10.03 11.32
C PRO A 118 -14.13 -9.55 12.70
N GLU A 119 -14.95 -8.76 13.40
CA GLU A 119 -14.63 -8.26 14.74
C GLU A 119 -14.49 -9.40 15.75
N ILE A 120 -15.42 -10.36 15.72
CA ILE A 120 -15.35 -11.59 16.53
C ILE A 120 -14.09 -12.39 16.20
N THR A 121 -13.75 -12.52 14.91
CA THR A 121 -12.56 -13.26 14.47
C THR A 121 -11.28 -12.58 14.97
N VAL A 122 -11.21 -11.25 14.90
CA VAL A 122 -10.09 -10.46 15.40
C VAL A 122 -9.98 -10.55 16.92
N ALA A 123 -11.10 -10.45 17.64
CA ALA A 123 -11.15 -10.61 19.10
C ALA A 123 -10.60 -11.98 19.52
N ASN A 124 -11.14 -13.07 18.95
CA ASN A 124 -10.69 -14.43 19.22
C ASN A 124 -9.21 -14.64 18.88
N THR A 125 -8.72 -14.02 17.79
CA THR A 125 -7.30 -14.09 17.41
C THR A 125 -6.43 -13.38 18.45
N ARG A 126 -6.85 -12.21 18.93
CA ARG A 126 -6.13 -11.47 19.98
C ARG A 126 -6.10 -12.25 21.28
N ASP A 127 -7.20 -12.85 21.68
CA ASP A 127 -7.31 -13.68 22.88
C ASP A 127 -6.42 -14.92 22.77
N GLY A 128 -6.44 -15.59 21.61
CA GLY A 128 -5.56 -16.73 21.33
C GLY A 128 -4.08 -16.35 21.37
N LEU A 129 -3.70 -15.19 20.83
CA LEU A 129 -2.34 -14.66 20.89
C LEU A 129 -1.94 -14.29 22.32
N ALA A 130 -2.83 -13.70 23.11
CA ALA A 130 -2.58 -13.38 24.51
C ALA A 130 -2.36 -14.65 25.34
N ALA A 131 -3.23 -15.66 25.19
CA ALA A 131 -3.10 -16.96 25.84
C ALA A 131 -1.82 -17.70 25.40
N ALA A 132 -1.43 -17.61 24.13
CA ALA A 132 -0.18 -18.18 23.64
C ALA A 132 1.05 -17.50 24.27
N ARG A 133 1.05 -16.16 24.37
CA ARG A 133 2.12 -15.39 25.02
C ARG A 133 2.22 -15.70 26.51
N ALA A 134 1.09 -15.82 27.22
CA ALA A 134 1.05 -16.21 28.63
C ALA A 134 1.66 -17.60 28.87
N ARG A 135 1.50 -18.52 27.90
CA ARG A 135 2.15 -19.85 27.88
C ARG A 135 3.61 -19.83 27.39
N GLY A 136 4.21 -18.66 27.20
CA GLY A 136 5.62 -18.51 26.82
C GLY A 136 5.90 -18.59 25.31
N ARG A 137 4.90 -18.75 24.44
CA ARG A 137 5.10 -18.74 22.99
C ARG A 137 5.38 -17.31 22.51
N LYS A 138 6.64 -17.02 22.20
CA LYS A 138 7.06 -15.81 21.48
C LYS A 138 6.81 -16.02 19.99
N GLY A 139 5.71 -15.46 19.47
CA GLY A 139 5.42 -15.48 18.03
C GLY A 139 6.43 -14.68 17.20
N GLY A 140 6.27 -14.70 15.87
CA GLY A 140 7.15 -13.99 14.93
C GLY A 140 8.06 -14.93 14.13
N ARG A 141 8.84 -14.34 13.21
CA ARG A 141 9.83 -15.09 12.42
C ARG A 141 10.97 -15.54 13.34
N PRO A 142 11.37 -16.81 13.32
CA PRO A 142 12.51 -17.27 14.11
C PRO A 142 13.79 -16.50 13.72
N PRO A 143 14.68 -16.20 14.67
CA PRO A 143 15.94 -15.54 14.38
C PRO A 143 16.77 -16.40 13.42
N LYS A 144 17.43 -15.76 12.45
CA LYS A 144 18.31 -16.46 11.49
C LYS A 144 19.64 -16.89 12.10
N LEU A 145 20.06 -16.25 13.18
CA LEU A 145 21.30 -16.52 13.88
C LEU A 145 20.99 -17.13 15.24
N THR A 146 21.72 -18.18 15.59
CA THR A 146 21.75 -18.74 16.94
C THR A 146 22.60 -17.87 17.87
N GLY A 147 22.45 -18.03 19.18
CA GLY A 147 23.25 -17.30 20.17
C GLY A 147 24.76 -17.49 19.95
N ASP A 148 25.18 -18.73 19.69
CA ASP A 148 26.59 -19.07 19.46
C ASP A 148 27.14 -18.42 18.20
N GLN A 149 26.35 -18.36 17.12
CA GLN A 149 26.73 -17.67 15.89
C GLN A 149 26.87 -16.16 16.10
N ILE A 150 26.05 -15.55 16.96
CA ILE A 150 26.17 -14.14 17.32
C ILE A 150 27.45 -13.91 18.13
N THR A 151 27.75 -14.77 19.09
CA THR A 151 28.99 -14.68 19.88
C THR A 151 30.23 -14.86 19.02
N LEU A 152 30.22 -15.82 18.09
CA LEU A 152 31.31 -16.02 17.14
C LEU A 152 31.49 -14.81 16.23
N ALA A 153 30.40 -14.29 15.67
CA ALA A 153 30.42 -13.08 14.83
C ALA A 153 31.02 -11.88 15.57
N GLN A 154 30.64 -11.67 16.83
CA GLN A 154 31.15 -10.58 17.65
C GLN A 154 32.66 -10.74 17.90
N ARG A 155 33.13 -11.95 18.21
CA ARG A 155 34.56 -12.21 18.40
C ARG A 155 35.39 -11.93 17.15
N LEU A 156 34.92 -12.39 15.98
CA LEU A 156 35.60 -12.15 14.70
C LEU A 156 35.61 -10.65 14.34
N TYR A 157 34.55 -9.93 14.71
CA TYR A 157 34.46 -8.49 14.53
C TYR A 157 35.42 -7.73 15.47
N ASP A 158 35.48 -8.12 16.75
CA ASP A 158 36.35 -7.50 17.76
C ASP A 158 37.84 -7.77 17.48
N ALA A 159 38.17 -8.93 16.89
CA ALA A 159 39.54 -9.27 16.49
C ALA A 159 40.05 -8.41 15.32
N GLY A 160 39.16 -7.83 14.51
CA GLY A 160 39.52 -6.97 13.37
C GLY A 160 40.16 -7.69 12.17
N GLU A 161 40.31 -9.01 12.22
CA GLU A 161 40.95 -9.82 11.17
C GLU A 161 40.04 -10.08 9.96
N HIS A 162 38.72 -9.93 10.13
CA HIS A 162 37.74 -10.15 9.07
C HIS A 162 36.80 -8.96 8.88
N THR A 163 36.54 -8.62 7.63
CA THR A 163 35.51 -7.62 7.30
C THR A 163 34.12 -8.17 7.62
N VAL A 164 33.17 -7.27 7.89
CA VAL A 164 31.76 -7.66 8.16
C VAL A 164 31.14 -8.44 7.00
N ALA A 165 31.60 -8.22 5.77
CA ALA A 165 31.17 -9.02 4.61
C ALA A 165 31.67 -10.47 4.72
N GLN A 166 32.96 -10.66 5.00
CA GLN A 166 33.55 -11.98 5.17
C GLN A 166 32.92 -12.75 6.35
N ILE A 167 32.65 -12.09 7.48
CA ILE A 167 31.99 -12.71 8.63
C ILE A 167 30.55 -13.13 8.27
N ALA A 168 29.84 -12.32 7.50
CA ALA A 168 28.48 -12.62 7.05
C ALA A 168 28.44 -13.83 6.10
N ASP A 169 29.41 -13.93 5.18
CA ASP A 169 29.54 -15.06 4.26
C ASP A 169 29.92 -16.35 4.99
N LEU A 170 30.86 -16.28 5.95
CA LEU A 170 31.27 -17.41 6.79
C LEU A 170 30.10 -18.00 7.60
N ILE A 171 29.17 -17.15 8.06
CA ILE A 171 28.02 -17.54 8.88
C ILE A 171 26.78 -17.85 8.01
N GLY A 172 26.83 -17.57 6.70
CA GLY A 172 25.74 -17.83 5.76
C GLY A 172 24.54 -16.88 5.90
N VAL A 173 24.77 -15.64 6.32
CA VAL A 173 23.72 -14.62 6.48
C VAL A 173 24.02 -13.37 5.66
N ARG A 174 22.99 -12.58 5.33
CA ARG A 174 23.19 -11.27 4.68
C ARG A 174 23.91 -10.33 5.65
N ARG A 175 24.83 -9.50 5.14
CA ARG A 175 25.53 -8.44 5.91
C ARG A 175 24.58 -7.57 6.75
N THR A 176 23.41 -7.24 6.21
CA THR A 176 22.36 -6.45 6.91
C THR A 176 21.78 -7.17 8.13
N THR A 177 21.70 -8.50 8.10
CA THR A 177 21.24 -9.30 9.24
C THR A 177 22.31 -9.29 10.34
N LEU A 178 23.59 -9.39 9.96
CA LEU A 178 24.71 -9.43 10.91
C LEU A 178 24.86 -8.12 11.70
N TYR A 179 24.74 -6.97 11.04
CA TYR A 179 24.82 -5.66 11.71
C TYR A 179 23.80 -5.45 12.82
N GLY A 180 22.62 -6.10 12.74
CA GLY A 180 21.60 -6.02 13.79
C GLY A 180 21.96 -6.77 15.06
N HIS A 181 22.99 -7.61 15.04
CA HIS A 181 23.42 -8.46 16.15
C HIS A 181 24.83 -8.16 16.67
N LEU A 182 25.58 -7.24 16.05
CA LEU A 182 26.90 -6.81 16.49
C LEU A 182 26.81 -5.58 17.41
N ASN A 183 27.47 -5.62 18.57
CA ASN A 183 27.62 -4.48 19.47
C ASN A 183 28.87 -3.67 19.09
N LYS A 184 28.72 -2.34 18.95
CA LYS A 184 29.83 -1.42 18.63
C LYS A 184 30.63 -0.96 19.87
N SER A 185 30.43 -1.56 21.04
CA SER A 185 30.84 -0.98 22.33
C SER A 185 32.23 -1.37 22.84
N SER A 186 33.05 -2.07 22.07
CA SER A 186 34.33 -2.67 22.54
C SER A 186 35.59 -2.11 21.86
N THR A 187 35.53 -1.02 21.10
CA THR A 187 36.70 -0.45 20.42
C THR A 187 37.07 0.94 20.97
N LYS A 188 37.34 1.03 22.27
CA LYS A 188 37.99 2.21 22.88
C LYS A 188 38.89 1.76 24.04
N ALA A 189 39.98 1.06 23.73
CA ALA A 189 41.01 0.80 24.73
C ALA A 189 42.45 0.66 24.19
N VAL A 190 42.68 0.48 22.88
CA VAL A 190 44.05 0.35 22.37
C VAL A 190 44.18 1.05 21.03
N ALA A 191 44.59 2.32 21.06
CA ALA A 191 45.36 3.02 20.01
C ALA A 191 45.34 4.53 20.29
N ALA A 192 46.09 4.95 21.31
CA ALA A 192 46.66 6.29 21.32
C ALA A 192 48.13 6.11 20.93
N GLN A 193 48.53 6.66 19.78
CA GLN A 193 49.76 7.44 19.59
C GLN A 193 49.94 7.88 18.12
N ASP A 194 50.37 9.14 18.01
CA ASP A 194 51.01 9.82 16.87
C ASP A 194 50.17 10.28 15.67
N SER A 195 49.77 11.56 15.66
CA SER A 195 50.55 12.65 15.02
C SER A 195 49.76 13.98 14.92
N THR A 196 50.43 15.09 15.26
CA THR A 196 49.98 16.50 15.20
C THR A 196 50.16 17.09 13.77
N PRO A 197 49.81 18.37 13.43
CA PRO A 197 48.80 18.66 12.41
C PRO A 197 49.24 19.55 11.22
N ALA A 198 48.31 19.72 10.25
CA ALA A 198 48.15 20.83 9.27
C ALA A 198 49.13 20.86 8.05
N PRO A 199 48.76 21.42 6.86
CA PRO A 199 47.82 22.54 6.67
C PRO A 199 46.80 22.44 5.52
N ALA A 200 45.95 23.47 5.52
CA ALA A 200 44.90 23.77 4.57
C ALA A 200 45.33 23.82 3.09
N ALA A 201 44.44 23.37 2.21
CA ALA A 201 44.30 23.89 0.86
C ALA A 201 42.80 23.86 0.49
N THR A 202 42.33 25.04 0.13
CA THR A 202 41.04 25.40 -0.46
C THR A 202 40.75 24.66 -1.76
N ASP A 203 39.49 24.33 -2.01
CA ASP A 203 38.84 24.46 -3.32
C ASP A 203 37.32 24.35 -3.13
N THR A 204 36.63 25.50 -3.13
CA THR A 204 35.86 26.06 -4.26
C THR A 204 34.54 25.33 -4.53
N CYS A 205 33.47 26.09 -4.35
CA CYS A 205 32.09 25.76 -4.64
C CYS A 205 31.91 25.23 -6.08
N ASN A 206 30.96 24.31 -6.26
CA ASN A 206 29.89 24.54 -7.23
C ASN A 206 28.69 23.60 -7.03
N SER A 207 27.52 24.27 -7.05
CA SER A 207 26.21 23.87 -7.57
C SER A 207 25.52 22.64 -6.99
N ASP A 208 24.58 22.93 -6.10
CA ASP A 208 23.14 22.69 -6.31
C ASP A 208 22.78 21.43 -7.11
N HIS A 209 22.64 20.33 -6.40
CA HIS A 209 21.54 19.38 -6.57
C HIS A 209 21.20 18.85 -5.18
N SER A 210 20.13 19.38 -4.58
CA SER A 210 19.66 18.94 -3.26
C SER A 210 19.33 17.44 -3.32
N PRO A 211 19.99 16.61 -2.50
CA PRO A 211 19.88 15.16 -2.58
C PRO A 211 18.56 14.71 -1.96
N VAL A 212 17.93 13.71 -2.59
CA VAL A 212 16.96 12.83 -1.92
C VAL A 212 17.56 12.42 -0.57
N PRO A 213 16.91 12.70 0.58
CA PRO A 213 17.49 12.41 1.88
C PRO A 213 17.75 10.92 1.94
N ALA A 214 18.96 10.57 2.38
CA ALA A 214 19.38 9.19 2.52
C ALA A 214 18.29 8.39 3.23
N ARG A 215 18.04 7.16 2.75
CA ARG A 215 17.07 6.13 3.22
C ARG A 215 17.14 5.77 4.73
N SER A 216 17.77 6.59 5.57
CA SER A 216 18.16 6.38 6.96
C SER A 216 17.79 7.52 7.92
N ALA A 217 17.09 8.58 7.50
CA ALA A 217 16.68 9.64 8.42
C ALA A 217 15.69 9.08 9.46
N ARG A 218 16.15 8.92 10.70
CA ARG A 218 15.30 8.53 11.85
C ARG A 218 14.53 9.72 12.41
N THR A 219 14.98 10.93 12.11
CA THR A 219 14.42 12.19 12.59
C THR A 219 13.75 12.93 11.45
N CYS A 220 12.65 13.62 11.74
CA CYS A 220 11.99 14.49 10.78
C CYS A 220 12.88 15.72 10.49
N PRO A 221 13.18 16.07 9.22
CA PRO A 221 14.00 17.24 8.90
C PRO A 221 13.28 18.56 9.22
N THR A 222 11.94 18.56 9.22
CA THR A 222 11.13 19.76 9.46
C THR A 222 10.98 20.08 10.95
N CYS A 223 10.68 19.08 11.79
CA CYS A 223 10.40 19.30 13.22
C CYS A 223 11.33 18.59 14.20
N GLY A 224 12.30 17.82 13.71
CA GLY A 224 13.23 17.06 14.56
C GLY A 224 12.59 15.88 15.30
N TYR A 225 11.33 15.53 15.04
CA TYR A 225 10.64 14.43 15.74
C TYR A 225 11.39 13.10 15.58
N GLU A 226 11.65 12.44 16.71
CA GLU A 226 12.28 11.13 16.79
C GLU A 226 11.27 10.08 17.30
N PRO A 227 11.07 8.97 16.58
CA PRO A 227 10.08 7.97 16.91
C PRO A 227 10.53 7.14 18.12
N THR A 228 9.63 6.91 19.06
CA THR A 228 9.93 6.19 20.31
C THR A 228 9.67 4.69 20.19
N THR A 229 8.79 4.29 19.27
CA THR A 229 8.47 2.89 19.00
C THR A 229 8.87 2.45 17.60
N ARG A 230 9.04 1.13 17.41
CA ARG A 230 9.33 0.55 16.09
C ARG A 230 8.20 0.77 15.08
N SER A 231 6.96 0.86 15.55
CA SER A 231 5.79 1.14 14.71
C SER A 231 5.81 2.58 14.23
N GLU A 232 6.04 3.54 15.13
CA GLU A 232 6.21 4.96 14.77
C GLU A 232 7.36 5.17 13.78
N ALA A 233 8.49 4.50 14.00
CA ALA A 233 9.64 4.55 13.11
C ALA A 233 9.37 3.91 11.72
N ALA A 234 8.38 3.03 11.61
CA ALA A 234 7.97 2.48 10.31
C ALA A 234 7.06 3.46 9.56
N HIS A 235 6.08 4.07 10.25
CA HIS A 235 5.20 5.08 9.66
C HIS A 235 5.98 6.32 9.24
N GLN A 236 6.84 6.86 10.12
CA GLN A 236 7.65 8.04 9.79
C GLN A 236 8.58 7.81 8.60
N ARG A 237 9.10 6.59 8.40
CA ARG A 237 9.89 6.27 7.21
C ARG A 237 9.04 6.22 5.93
N ALA A 238 7.77 5.84 6.03
CA ALA A 238 6.85 5.89 4.90
C ALA A 238 6.46 7.33 4.58
N ASP A 239 6.16 8.14 5.60
CA ASP A 239 5.83 9.56 5.44
C ASP A 239 7.01 10.34 4.81
N LEU A 240 8.24 10.13 5.32
CA LEU A 240 9.46 10.77 4.78
C LEU A 240 9.90 10.22 3.42
N ALA A 241 9.25 9.18 2.88
CA ALA A 241 9.52 8.71 1.53
C ALA A 241 8.72 9.48 0.47
N VAL A 242 7.70 10.24 0.88
CA VAL A 242 6.91 11.08 -0.01
C VAL A 242 7.67 12.37 -0.32
N THR A 243 7.85 12.66 -1.60
CA THR A 243 8.44 13.92 -2.07
C THR A 243 7.35 14.99 -2.19
N TRP A 244 7.50 16.06 -1.42
CA TRP A 244 6.64 17.24 -1.51
C TRP A 244 7.31 18.30 -2.38
N LEU A 245 6.56 18.95 -3.26
CA LEU A 245 6.98 20.11 -4.03
C LEU A 245 6.29 21.34 -3.46
N GLU A 246 7.09 22.29 -2.98
CA GLU A 246 6.63 23.51 -2.33
C GLU A 246 7.35 24.74 -2.90
N PRO A 247 6.72 25.94 -2.89
CA PRO A 247 7.41 27.17 -3.25
C PRO A 247 8.66 27.37 -2.39
N ASP A 248 9.80 27.63 -3.01
CA ASP A 248 11.04 27.86 -2.30
C ASP A 248 10.95 29.17 -1.48
N PRO A 249 11.09 29.13 -0.13
CA PRO A 249 11.06 30.33 0.69
C PRO A 249 12.24 31.28 0.42
N ALA A 250 13.35 30.79 -0.15
CA ALA A 250 14.52 31.60 -0.47
C ALA A 250 14.44 32.24 -1.88
N HIS A 251 13.71 31.63 -2.82
CA HIS A 251 13.65 32.07 -4.21
C HIS A 251 12.21 32.17 -4.72
N THR A 252 11.67 33.39 -4.74
CA THR A 252 10.31 33.69 -5.22
C THR A 252 10.12 33.19 -6.65
N GLY A 253 9.23 32.21 -6.85
CA GLY A 253 8.91 31.63 -8.16
C GLY A 253 9.63 30.31 -8.48
N GLN A 254 10.47 29.79 -7.58
CA GLN A 254 11.05 28.45 -7.67
C GLN A 254 10.32 27.44 -6.79
N ILE A 255 10.56 26.16 -7.03
CA ILE A 255 10.01 25.05 -6.25
C ILE A 255 11.16 24.24 -5.67
N ALA A 256 11.03 23.88 -4.40
CA ALA A 256 11.96 23.02 -3.69
C ALA A 256 11.27 21.70 -3.30
N SER A 257 12.06 20.63 -3.22
CA SER A 257 11.60 19.35 -2.69
C SER A 257 11.73 19.32 -1.17
N ALA A 258 10.66 18.95 -0.47
CA ALA A 258 10.61 18.78 0.98
C ALA A 258 10.12 17.37 1.38
N PHE A 259 10.39 16.99 2.63
CA PHE A 259 10.02 15.69 3.20
C PHE A 259 9.46 15.90 4.60
N HIS A 260 8.18 15.57 4.78
CA HIS A 260 7.47 15.82 6.03
C HIS A 260 7.12 14.52 6.74
N CYS A 261 7.14 14.54 8.07
CA CYS A 261 6.42 13.54 8.85
C CYS A 261 4.93 13.90 8.91
N ARG A 262 4.07 12.96 9.30
CA ARG A 262 2.61 13.18 9.45
C ARG A 262 2.19 14.43 10.26
N ARG A 263 3.05 14.94 11.16
CA ARG A 263 2.76 16.14 11.96
C ARG A 263 3.06 17.46 11.24
N CYS A 264 3.87 17.39 10.18
CA CYS A 264 4.39 18.54 9.44
C CYS A 264 3.82 18.65 8.04
N GLU A 265 2.98 17.70 7.64
CA GLU A 265 2.32 17.73 6.34
C GLU A 265 1.56 19.06 6.16
N PRO A 266 1.73 19.74 5.01
CA PRO A 266 0.99 20.96 4.70
C PRO A 266 -0.52 20.68 4.69
N ALA A 267 -1.30 21.48 5.42
CA ALA A 267 -2.77 21.35 5.51
C ALA A 267 -3.52 22.06 4.36
N GLY A 268 -2.81 22.64 3.39
CA GLY A 268 -3.39 23.42 2.29
C GLY A 268 -3.92 22.54 1.14
N PRO A 269 -4.39 23.15 0.04
CA PRO A 269 -4.73 22.41 -1.17
C PRO A 269 -3.50 21.67 -1.71
N ILE A 270 -3.64 20.35 -1.84
CA ILE A 270 -2.63 19.44 -2.34
C ILE A 270 -3.05 18.90 -3.72
N ARG A 271 -2.09 18.70 -4.61
CA ARG A 271 -2.31 18.07 -5.92
C ARG A 271 -1.30 16.94 -6.12
N ASP A 272 -1.80 15.74 -6.38
CA ASP A 272 -0.97 14.60 -6.73
C ASP A 272 -0.46 14.72 -8.17
N ILE A 273 0.85 14.56 -8.35
CA ILE A 273 1.50 14.49 -9.65
C ILE A 273 1.81 13.02 -9.90
N ALA A 274 0.87 12.31 -10.51
CA ALA A 274 0.94 10.86 -10.66
C ALA A 274 1.40 10.47 -12.07
N CYS A 275 2.37 9.55 -12.15
CA CYS A 275 2.73 8.90 -13.40
C CYS A 275 1.52 8.15 -13.98
N ALA A 276 1.23 8.32 -15.27
CA ALA A 276 0.08 7.72 -15.93
C ALA A 276 0.09 6.18 -15.92
N PHE A 277 1.27 5.57 -15.77
CA PHE A 277 1.45 4.11 -15.74
C PHE A 277 1.40 3.50 -14.33
N CYS A 278 2.25 3.95 -13.40
CA CYS A 278 2.31 3.37 -12.04
C CYS A 278 1.48 4.10 -10.99
N GLY A 279 1.05 5.33 -11.24
CA GLY A 279 0.30 6.15 -10.28
C GLY A 279 1.15 6.80 -9.17
N ASP A 280 2.46 6.53 -9.13
CA ASP A 280 3.38 7.14 -8.15
C ASP A 280 3.88 8.51 -8.64
N GLY A 281 4.26 9.36 -7.69
CA GLY A 281 4.95 10.63 -7.96
C GLY A 281 4.91 11.62 -6.80
N PRO A 282 5.44 12.83 -6.99
CA PRO A 282 5.48 13.85 -5.95
C PRO A 282 4.10 14.49 -5.69
N ILE A 283 3.97 15.14 -4.54
CA ILE A 283 2.77 15.90 -4.15
C ILE A 283 3.09 17.39 -4.19
N LEU A 284 2.29 18.18 -4.90
CA LEU A 284 2.42 19.64 -4.94
C LEU A 284 1.55 20.28 -3.85
N ALA A 285 2.16 21.12 -3.02
CA ALA A 285 1.49 21.87 -1.97
C ALA A 285 1.53 23.40 -2.22
N GLY A 286 0.55 24.12 -1.71
CA GLY A 286 0.52 25.60 -1.74
C GLY A 286 -0.09 26.22 -3.01
N ILE A 287 -0.96 25.50 -3.71
CA ILE A 287 -1.64 26.01 -4.90
C ILE A 287 -2.76 26.99 -4.49
N PRO A 288 -2.85 28.21 -5.04
CA PRO A 288 -4.00 29.08 -4.76
C PRO A 288 -5.30 28.44 -5.27
N GLU A 289 -6.33 28.44 -4.42
CA GLU A 289 -7.68 27.94 -4.76
C GLU A 289 -8.17 28.62 -6.05
N GLY A 290 -8.43 27.84 -7.10
CA GLY A 290 -8.96 28.34 -8.39
C GLY A 290 -8.13 28.04 -9.64
N THR A 291 -6.94 27.44 -9.54
CA THR A 291 -6.18 26.96 -10.71
C THR A 291 -6.63 25.55 -11.13
N ALA A 292 -7.85 25.46 -11.64
CA ALA A 292 -8.43 24.24 -12.22
C ALA A 292 -7.91 23.93 -13.65
N SER A 293 -6.68 24.35 -13.98
CA SER A 293 -6.05 24.02 -15.25
C SER A 293 -5.38 22.65 -15.16
N SER A 294 -5.61 21.77 -16.14
CA SER A 294 -4.89 20.50 -16.29
C SER A 294 -3.37 20.68 -16.39
N GLU A 295 -2.93 21.87 -16.77
CA GLU A 295 -1.52 22.23 -16.91
C GLU A 295 -0.82 22.41 -15.56
N LEU A 296 0.42 21.90 -15.47
CA LEU A 296 1.30 22.07 -14.32
C LEU A 296 2.03 23.42 -14.44
N PRO A 297 2.25 24.16 -13.32
CA PRO A 297 3.05 25.38 -13.35
C PRO A 297 4.45 25.14 -13.93
N ALA A 298 4.98 26.09 -14.71
CA ALA A 298 6.32 26.02 -15.30
C ALA A 298 7.45 25.60 -14.33
N PRO A 299 7.54 26.11 -13.08
CA PRO A 299 8.59 25.65 -12.16
C PRO A 299 8.44 24.17 -11.74
N VAL A 300 7.21 23.65 -11.69
CA VAL A 300 6.96 22.22 -11.43
C VAL A 300 7.43 21.39 -12.62
N THR A 301 7.06 21.80 -13.83
CA THR A 301 7.44 21.10 -15.08
C THR A 301 8.96 21.08 -15.27
N ASN A 302 9.65 22.17 -14.94
CA ASN A 302 11.11 22.23 -14.99
C ASN A 302 11.72 21.25 -13.98
N TRP A 303 11.27 21.28 -12.72
CA TRP A 303 11.75 20.34 -11.70
C TRP A 303 11.53 18.88 -12.10
N LEU A 304 10.36 18.55 -12.65
CA LEU A 304 10.03 17.21 -13.12
C LEU A 304 10.96 16.77 -14.26
N THR A 305 11.21 17.66 -15.22
CA THR A 305 12.10 17.38 -16.36
C THR A 305 13.54 17.18 -15.89
N ASP A 306 14.03 18.00 -14.97
CA ASP A 306 15.36 17.86 -14.35
C ASP A 306 15.47 16.56 -13.54
N ALA A 307 14.37 16.12 -12.93
CA ALA A 307 14.27 14.83 -12.24
C ALA A 307 14.07 13.64 -13.19
N GLY A 308 14.07 13.85 -14.51
CA GLY A 308 13.99 12.79 -15.53
C GLY A 308 12.56 12.35 -15.91
N TRP A 309 11.54 13.12 -15.55
CA TRP A 309 10.16 12.83 -15.94
C TRP A 309 9.87 13.30 -17.37
N GLN A 310 9.04 12.54 -18.08
CA GLN A 310 8.41 13.03 -19.31
C GLN A 310 7.10 13.71 -18.95
N THR A 311 6.93 14.95 -19.39
CA THR A 311 5.76 15.79 -19.05
C THR A 311 4.79 15.97 -20.23
N THR A 312 5.21 15.61 -21.45
CA THR A 312 4.39 15.66 -22.68
C THR A 312 4.66 14.44 -23.58
N PRO A 313 3.66 13.84 -24.23
CA PRO A 313 2.21 14.11 -24.16
C PRO A 313 1.52 13.55 -22.92
N THR A 314 2.18 12.67 -22.17
CA THR A 314 1.68 12.04 -20.94
C THR A 314 2.74 12.10 -19.86
N LEU A 315 2.31 12.28 -18.61
CA LEU A 315 3.21 12.36 -17.46
C LEU A 315 3.74 10.97 -17.10
N LEU A 316 5.04 10.73 -17.28
CA LEU A 316 5.72 9.46 -16.98
C LEU A 316 6.93 9.70 -16.07
N CYS A 317 7.10 8.86 -15.06
CA CYS A 317 8.26 8.92 -14.16
C CYS A 317 9.52 8.33 -14.82
N PRO A 318 10.73 8.56 -14.29
CA PRO A 318 11.98 8.11 -14.90
C PRO A 318 12.07 6.59 -15.14
N ASP A 319 11.36 5.80 -14.35
CA ASP A 319 11.31 4.34 -14.50
C ASP A 319 10.37 3.88 -15.64
N HIS A 320 9.49 4.76 -16.12
CA HIS A 320 8.48 4.51 -17.16
C HIS A 320 8.55 5.52 -18.33
N ALA A 321 9.52 6.42 -18.31
CA ALA A 321 9.82 7.40 -19.34
C ALA A 321 10.56 6.74 -20.50
#